data_AF-A0A6L3JQ20-F1
#
_entry.id   AF-A0A6L3JQ20-F1
#
_cell.length_a   1.000
_cell.length_b   1.000
_cell.length_c   1.000
_cell.angle_alpha   90.00
_cell.angle_beta   90.00
_cell.angle_gamma   90.00
#
_symmetry.space_group_name_H-M   'P 1'
#
loop_
_entity.id
_entity.type
_entity.pdbx_description
1 polymer ?
#
loop_
_entity_poly.entity_id
_entity_poly.type
_entity_poly.pdbx_seq_one_letter_code
_entity_poly.pdbx_strand_id
1 'polypeptide(L)'
;MPETWKGKTRGGTFGYMFFIYMIRCLGITAAYGFLSLVVLYFIPFAPKATASTWQYARNRLKYGRAKAAGLLLKNYYRLGQILIDKVAIGNGMADKYHFEFENYQAFLNVLNGNTGVIMIG
;
A
#
# COMPACT_ATOMS: atom_id res chain seq x y z
N MET A 1 -21.27 4.23 21.95
CA MET A 1 -21.41 4.44 20.49
C MET A 1 -20.32 3.62 19.82
N PRO A 2 -20.60 2.60 18.99
CA PRO A 2 -19.55 1.88 18.30
C PRO A 2 -18.85 2.85 17.33
N GLU A 3 -17.52 2.93 17.43
CA GLU A 3 -16.67 3.76 16.58
C GLU A 3 -16.86 3.38 15.11
N THR A 4 -17.70 4.14 14.39
CA THR A 4 -17.89 4.03 12.95
C THR A 4 -16.54 4.14 12.24
N TRP A 5 -16.18 3.08 11.52
CA TRP A 5 -14.96 3.02 10.71
C TRP A 5 -14.87 4.25 9.77
N LYS A 6 -13.89 5.13 10.02
CA LYS A 6 -13.79 6.43 9.35
C LYS A 6 -13.24 6.38 7.93
N GLY A 7 -12.88 5.20 7.40
CA GLY A 7 -12.33 5.02 6.05
C GLY A 7 -11.02 5.77 5.74
N LYS A 8 -10.48 6.56 6.68
CA LYS A 8 -9.26 7.33 6.50
C LYS A 8 -8.05 6.52 6.93
N THR A 9 -7.28 6.08 5.93
CA THR A 9 -5.87 5.73 6.14
C THR A 9 -5.12 6.96 6.64
N ARG A 10 -4.10 6.79 7.50
CA ARG A 10 -3.25 7.88 8.04
C ARG A 10 -2.31 8.46 6.97
N GLY A 11 -2.83 8.78 5.79
CA GLY A 11 -2.12 9.55 4.77
C GLY A 11 -2.33 11.03 5.04
N GLY A 12 -1.30 11.69 5.58
CA GLY A 12 -1.31 13.15 5.63
C GLY A 12 -1.16 13.73 4.23
N THR A 13 -1.92 14.78 3.90
CA THR A 13 -1.85 15.49 2.61
C THR A 13 -0.42 15.91 2.26
N PHE A 14 0.38 16.23 3.29
CA PHE A 14 1.79 16.58 3.18
C PHE A 14 2.65 15.47 2.57
N GLY A 15 2.48 14.22 3.01
CA GLY A 15 3.25 13.09 2.49
C GLY A 15 2.95 12.85 1.01
N TYR A 16 1.67 12.96 0.62
CA TYR A 16 1.24 12.80 -0.76
C TYR A 16 1.84 13.87 -1.68
N MET A 17 1.79 15.15 -1.26
CA MET A 17 2.40 16.25 -2.01
C MET A 17 3.92 16.10 -2.12
N PHE A 18 4.58 15.66 -1.04
CA PHE A 18 6.02 15.42 -1.05
C PHE A 18 6.40 14.33 -2.07
N PHE A 19 5.68 13.20 -2.11
CA PHE A 19 5.94 12.16 -3.10
C PHE A 19 5.65 12.62 -4.53
N ILE A 20 4.59 13.38 -4.77
CA ILE A 20 4.32 13.97 -6.11
C ILE A 20 5.50 14.86 -6.55
N TYR A 21 5.93 15.77 -5.67
CA TYR A 21 7.00 16.71 -5.99
C TYR A 21 8.33 15.97 -6.23
N MET A 22 8.64 14.97 -5.40
CA MET A 22 9.83 14.14 -5.54
C MET A 22 9.83 13.33 -6.84
N ILE A 23 8.70 12.70 -7.22
CA ILE A 23 8.58 11.97 -8.49
C ILE A 23 8.74 12.92 -9.67
N ARG A 24 8.20 14.15 -9.58
CA ARG A 24 8.30 15.15 -10.64
C ARG A 24 9.72 15.73 -10.79
N CYS A 25 10.47 15.89 -9.70
CA CYS A 25 11.84 16.42 -9.73
C CYS A 25 12.93 15.36 -9.95
N LEU A 26 12.87 14.22 -9.25
CA LEU A 26 13.93 13.19 -9.25
C LEU A 26 13.53 11.88 -9.94
N GLY A 27 12.26 11.71 -10.32
CA GLY A 27 11.75 10.48 -10.93
C GLY A 27 11.33 9.41 -9.92
N ILE A 28 10.78 8.31 -10.45
CA ILE A 28 10.14 7.26 -9.64
C ILE A 28 11.15 6.40 -8.87
N THR A 29 12.34 6.16 -9.45
CA THR A 29 13.40 5.37 -8.82
C THR A 29 13.91 6.01 -7.53
N ALA A 30 14.07 7.34 -7.55
CA ALA A 30 14.45 8.11 -6.36
C ALA A 30 13.35 8.05 -5.28
N ALA A 31 12.08 8.05 -5.69
CA ALA A 31 10.96 7.92 -4.77
C ALA A 31 10.95 6.56 -4.03
N TYR A 32 11.24 5.45 -4.72
CA TYR A 32 11.39 4.13 -4.07
C TYR A 32 12.61 4.07 -3.14
N GLY A 33 13.71 4.72 -3.51
CA GLY A 33 14.89 4.85 -2.65
C GLY A 33 14.56 5.60 -1.36
N PHE A 34 13.91 6.76 -1.48
CA PHE A 34 13.48 7.56 -0.33
C PHE A 34 12.42 6.87 0.51
N LEU A 35 11.55 6.05 -0.09
CA LEU A 35 10.56 5.27 0.64
C LEU A 35 11.21 4.36 1.68
N SER A 36 12.38 3.78 1.38
CA SER A 36 13.10 2.93 2.35
C SER A 36 13.46 3.71 3.63
N LEU A 37 13.87 4.98 3.50
CA LEU A 37 14.18 5.87 4.62
C LEU A 37 12.92 6.27 5.40
N VAL A 38 11.84 6.61 4.69
CA VAL A 38 10.56 6.97 5.32
C VAL A 38 9.98 5.81 6.12
N VAL A 39 10.06 4.59 5.59
CA VAL A 39 9.57 3.38 6.26
C VAL A 39 10.40 3.08 7.52
N LEU A 40 11.73 3.23 7.45
CA LEU A 40 12.61 3.11 8.61
C LEU A 40 12.25 4.13 9.70
N TYR A 41 11.96 5.37 9.33
CA TYR A 41 11.51 6.41 10.26
C TYR A 41 10.13 6.10 10.88
N PHE A 42 9.20 5.55 10.09
CA PHE A 42 7.84 5.27 10.55
C PHE A 42 7.74 4.14 11.59
N ILE A 43 8.68 3.19 11.60
CA ILE A 43 8.63 2.03 12.53
C ILE A 43 8.68 2.44 14.01
N PRO A 44 9.68 3.23 14.47
CA PRO A 44 9.70 3.71 15.85
C PRO A 44 8.65 4.81 16.10
N PHE A 45 8.27 5.58 15.08
CA PHE A 45 7.43 6.78 15.24
C PHE A 45 5.91 6.53 15.08
N ALA A 46 5.50 5.34 14.63
CA ALA A 46 4.09 4.94 14.50
C ALA A 46 3.72 3.72 15.39
N PRO A 47 3.91 3.80 16.73
CA PRO A 47 3.71 2.66 17.63
C PRO A 47 2.29 2.10 17.60
N LYS A 48 1.27 2.91 17.30
CA LYS A 48 -0.13 2.46 17.20
C LYS A 48 -0.38 1.50 16.03
N ALA A 49 0.21 1.78 14.86
CA ALA A 49 0.05 0.92 13.68
C ALA A 49 1.01 -0.29 13.72
N THR A 50 2.16 -0.12 14.39
CA THR A 50 3.08 -1.22 14.70
C THR A 50 2.45 -2.20 15.69
N ALA A 51 1.71 -1.73 16.70
CA ALA A 51 1.05 -2.58 17.68
C ALA A 51 -0.04 -3.48 17.07
N SER A 52 -0.87 -2.97 16.16
CA SER A 52 -1.92 -3.78 15.50
C SER A 52 -1.34 -4.88 14.62
N THR A 53 -0.34 -4.53 13.81
CA THR A 53 0.33 -5.49 12.93
C THR A 53 1.18 -6.48 13.72
N TRP A 54 1.76 -6.05 14.86
CA TRP A 54 2.44 -6.94 15.80
C TRP A 54 1.49 -7.94 16.45
N GLN A 55 0.32 -7.50 16.92
CA GLN A 55 -0.71 -8.40 17.45
C GLN A 55 -1.16 -9.42 16.40
N TYR A 56 -1.33 -8.99 15.15
CA TYR A 56 -1.64 -9.90 14.04
C TYR A 56 -0.52 -10.93 13.81
N ALA A 57 0.74 -10.47 13.70
CA ALA A 57 1.90 -11.34 13.51
C ALA A 57 2.12 -12.33 14.67
N ARG A 58 1.80 -11.91 15.90
CA ARG A 58 1.95 -12.72 17.12
C ARG A 58 0.80 -13.72 17.28
N ASN A 59 -0.45 -13.29 17.09
CA ASN A 59 -1.63 -14.09 17.40
C ASN A 59 -2.03 -15.02 16.25
N ARG A 60 -1.86 -14.60 14.99
CA ARG A 60 -2.20 -15.43 13.82
C ARG A 60 -1.03 -16.24 13.29
N LEU A 61 0.16 -15.65 13.24
CA LEU A 61 1.34 -16.24 12.59
C LEU A 61 2.38 -16.82 13.57
N LYS A 62 2.21 -16.64 14.89
CA LYS A 62 3.11 -17.12 15.96
C LYS A 62 4.60 -16.78 15.73
N TYR A 63 4.88 -15.65 15.08
CA TYR A 63 6.26 -15.29 14.77
C TYR A 63 7.04 -14.74 15.98
N GLY A 64 8.34 -15.05 16.02
CA GLY A 64 9.30 -14.48 16.98
C GLY A 64 9.47 -12.96 16.78
N ARG A 65 10.05 -12.27 17.77
CA ARG A 65 10.13 -10.80 17.80
C ARG A 65 10.81 -10.20 16.57
N ALA A 66 11.90 -10.80 16.11
CA ALA A 66 12.63 -10.38 14.91
C ALA A 66 11.84 -10.61 13.61
N LYS A 67 11.16 -11.77 13.47
CA LYS A 67 10.34 -12.08 12.29
C LYS A 67 9.12 -11.18 12.18
N ALA A 68 8.49 -10.84 13.30
CA ALA A 68 7.39 -9.88 13.34
C ALA A 68 7.84 -8.47 12.93
N ALA A 69 9.02 -8.02 13.37
CA ALA A 69 9.61 -6.76 12.93
C ALA A 69 9.94 -6.74 11.42
N GLY A 70 10.47 -7.84 10.88
CA GLY A 70 10.69 -7.98 9.43
C GLY A 70 9.40 -7.95 8.62
N LEU A 71 8.33 -8.60 9.11
CA LEU A 71 7.02 -8.58 8.46
C LEU A 71 6.39 -7.17 8.50
N LEU A 72 6.53 -6.47 9.62
CA LEU A 72 6.14 -5.06 9.76
C LEU A 72 6.82 -4.20 8.70
N LEU A 73 8.15 -4.26 8.63
CA LEU A 73 8.97 -3.56 7.63
C LEU A 73 8.45 -3.80 6.22
N LYS A 74 8.27 -5.08 5.85
CA LYS A 74 7.79 -5.48 4.52
C LYS A 74 6.39 -4.96 4.22
N ASN A 75 5.49 -5.00 5.20
CA ASN A 75 4.13 -4.50 5.04
C ASN A 75 4.09 -2.98 4.89
N TYR A 76 4.83 -2.23 5.71
CA TYR A 76 4.92 -0.77 5.56
C TYR A 76 5.55 -0.37 4.23
N TYR A 77 6.60 -1.08 3.81
CA TYR A 77 7.21 -0.84 2.51
C TYR A 77 6.24 -1.09 1.37
N ARG A 78 5.51 -2.22 1.38
CA ARG A 78 4.46 -2.50 0.38
C ARG A 78 3.35 -1.46 0.36
N LEU A 79 2.88 -1.03 1.54
CA LEU A 79 1.87 0.05 1.62
C LEU A 79 2.41 1.35 1.03
N GLY A 80 3.66 1.68 1.33
CA GLY A 80 4.37 2.81 0.75
C GLY A 80 4.49 2.73 -0.77
N GLN A 81 4.86 1.56 -1.30
CA GLN A 81 4.94 1.30 -2.74
C GLN A 81 3.57 1.51 -3.38
N ILE A 82 2.50 0.91 -2.83
CA ILE A 82 1.13 1.10 -3.36
C ILE A 82 0.74 2.59 -3.40
N LEU A 83 1.12 3.38 -2.39
CA LEU A 83 0.89 4.82 -2.40
C LEU A 83 1.65 5.52 -3.53
N ILE A 84 2.94 5.21 -3.70
CA ILE A 84 3.77 5.77 -4.77
C ILE A 84 3.22 5.37 -6.14
N ASP A 85 2.87 4.10 -6.32
CA ASP A 85 2.35 3.57 -7.57
C ASP A 85 1.04 4.27 -7.93
N LYS A 86 0.13 4.45 -6.96
CA LYS A 86 -1.11 5.20 -7.13
C LYS A 86 -0.87 6.65 -7.53
N VAL A 87 0.11 7.32 -6.91
CA VAL A 87 0.51 8.68 -7.28
C VAL A 87 1.08 8.72 -8.69
N ALA A 88 1.96 7.78 -9.03
CA ALA A 88 2.65 7.73 -10.31
C ALA A 88 1.68 7.48 -11.47
N ILE A 89 0.78 6.51 -11.32
CA ILE A 89 -0.31 6.23 -12.28
C ILE A 89 -1.18 7.48 -12.45
N GLY A 90 -1.59 8.11 -11.34
CA GLY A 90 -2.39 9.34 -11.37
C GLY A 90 -1.69 10.56 -11.99
N ASN A 91 -0.35 10.58 -12.00
CA ASN A 91 0.46 11.62 -12.66
C ASN A 91 0.84 11.25 -14.10
N GLY A 92 0.18 10.27 -14.72
CA GLY A 92 0.37 9.92 -16.13
C GLY A 92 1.54 8.96 -16.40
N MET A 93 2.14 8.35 -15.38
CA MET A 93 3.15 7.28 -15.58
C MET A 93 2.53 5.88 -15.70
N ALA A 94 1.23 5.80 -16.03
CA ALA A 94 0.50 4.53 -16.15
C ALA A 94 1.12 3.60 -17.21
N ASP A 95 1.66 4.14 -18.30
CA ASP A 95 2.26 3.36 -19.40
C ASP A 95 3.52 2.57 -19.01
N LYS A 96 4.13 2.89 -17.85
CA LYS A 96 5.28 2.14 -17.32
C LYS A 96 4.88 0.94 -16.46
N TYR A 97 3.61 0.79 -16.13
CA TYR A 97 3.09 -0.33 -15.35
C TYR A 97 2.50 -1.38 -16.27
N HIS A 98 3.02 -2.60 -16.17
CA HIS A 98 2.43 -3.76 -16.82
C HIS A 98 1.44 -4.40 -15.86
N PHE A 99 0.16 -4.38 -16.22
CA PHE A 99 -0.89 -5.03 -15.44
C PHE A 99 -1.17 -6.41 -16.03
N GLU A 100 -0.69 -7.45 -15.37
CA GLU A 100 -1.09 -8.82 -15.68
C GLU A 100 -2.29 -9.21 -14.80
N PHE A 101 -3.40 -9.55 -15.44
CA PHE A 101 -4.57 -10.06 -14.77
C PHE A 101 -4.64 -11.58 -14.96
N GLU A 102 -4.51 -12.33 -13.87
CA GLU A 102 -4.77 -13.76 -13.91
C GLU A 102 -6.23 -14.00 -14.29
N ASN A 103 -6.46 -14.93 -15.22
CA ASN A 103 -7.80 -15.38 -15.62
C ASN A 103 -8.70 -14.26 -16.21
N TYR A 104 -8.09 -13.33 -16.97
CA TYR A 104 -8.78 -12.21 -17.62
C TYR A 104 -9.98 -12.64 -18.48
N GLN A 105 -9.91 -13.81 -19.12
CA GLN A 105 -11.01 -14.35 -19.91
C GLN A 105 -12.23 -14.73 -19.04
N ALA A 106 -12.02 -15.33 -17.86
CA ALA A 106 -13.12 -15.61 -16.93
C ALA A 106 -13.76 -14.32 -16.42
N PHE A 107 -12.95 -13.29 -16.16
CA PHE A 107 -13.43 -11.96 -15.79
C PHE A 107 -14.28 -11.32 -16.91
N LEU A 108 -13.82 -11.37 -18.16
CA LEU A 108 -14.58 -10.88 -19.31
C LEU A 108 -15.88 -11.65 -19.52
N ASN A 109 -15.89 -12.97 -19.31
CA ASN A 109 -17.11 -13.78 -19.43
C ASN A 109 -18.15 -13.41 -18.36
N VAL A 110 -17.71 -13.07 -17.15
CA VAL A 110 -18.59 -12.59 -16.08
C VAL A 110 -19.11 -11.18 -16.38
N LEU A 111 -18.29 -10.29 -16.95
CA LEU A 111 -18.69 -8.94 -17.37
C LEU A 111 -19.64 -8.93 -18.57
N ASN A 112 -19.43 -9.81 -19.55
CA ASN A 112 -20.25 -9.93 -20.74
C ASN A 112 -21.54 -10.72 -20.50
N GLY A 113 -21.73 -11.27 -19.30
CA GLY A 113 -22.98 -11.92 -18.90
C GLY A 113 -24.11 -10.90 -18.73
N ASN A 114 -25.35 -11.34 -18.92
CA ASN A 114 -26.54 -10.52 -18.68
C ASN A 114 -26.87 -10.33 -17.17
N THR A 115 -25.93 -10.64 -16.28
CA THR A 115 -26.10 -10.57 -14.83
C THR A 115 -25.16 -9.54 -14.24
N GLY A 116 -25.61 -8.75 -13.27
CA GLY A 116 -24.76 -7.77 -12.59
C GLY A 116 -23.58 -8.44 -11.87
N VAL A 117 -22.42 -7.78 -11.88
CA VAL A 117 -21.17 -8.28 -11.29
C VAL A 117 -20.88 -7.53 -10.00
N ILE A 118 -20.53 -8.25 -8.93
CA ILE A 118 -20.00 -7.68 -7.69
C ILE A 118 -18.52 -8.03 -7.60
N MET A 119 -17.66 -7.00 -7.64
CA MET A 119 -16.23 -7.15 -7.42
C MET A 119 -15.91 -6.89 -5.94
N ILE A 120 -15.20 -7.82 -5.31
CA ILE A 120 -14.72 -7.70 -3.94
C ILE A 120 -13.19 -7.62 -4.00
N GLY A 121 -12.62 -6.53 -3.47
CA GLY A 121 -11.18 -6.25 -3.44
C GLY A 121 -10.78 -5.46 -2.20
#